data_AF-A0A942FH12-F1
#
_entry.id   AF-A0A942FH12-F1
#
_cell.length_a   1.000
_cell.length_b   1.000
_cell.length_c   1.000
_cell.angle_alpha   90.00
_cell.angle_beta   90.00
_cell.angle_gamma   90.00
#
_symmetry.space_group_name_H-M   'P 1'
#
loop_
_entity.id
_entity.type
_entity.pdbx_description
1 polymer ?
#
loop_
_entity_poly.entity_id
_entity_poly.type
_entity_poly.pdbx_seq_one_letter_code
_entity_poly.pdbx_strand_id
1 'polypeptide(L)'
;MKDFLRAISFLTILPVGKSLSFGEKELARSMAFFPLVGLVIGLLLALGYYLLSFLLPKAIVLWLTIGFLVFLTRGLHLDGFADTIDGLASGGSREKILEVMRDSRIGAFGVIGLILL
;
A
#
# COMPACT_ATOMS: atom_id res chain seq x y z
N MET A 1 2.68 -20.08 9.07
CA MET A 1 1.70 -19.24 9.79
C MET A 1 2.29 -17.93 10.31
N LYS A 2 3.40 -17.93 11.08
CA LYS A 2 4.01 -16.68 11.59
C LYS A 2 4.35 -15.67 10.48
N ASP A 3 4.92 -16.14 9.37
CA ASP A 3 5.29 -15.28 8.24
C ASP A 3 4.08 -14.65 7.54
N PHE A 4 2.98 -15.40 7.40
CA PHE A 4 1.71 -14.87 6.89
C PHE A 4 1.12 -13.80 7.82
N LEU A 5 1.13 -14.04 9.14
CA LEU A 5 0.66 -13.05 10.12
C LEU A 5 1.53 -11.78 10.12
N ARG A 6 2.85 -11.90 9.89
CA ARG A 6 3.73 -10.74 9.67
C ARG A 6 3.36 -9.97 8.41
N ALA A 7 3.06 -10.65 7.31
CA ALA A 7 2.64 -9.99 6.07
C ALA A 7 1.34 -9.19 6.28
N ILE A 8 0.35 -9.76 6.97
CA ILE A 8 -0.89 -9.03 7.32
C ILE A 8 -0.57 -7.83 8.21
N SER A 9 0.22 -8.02 9.27
CA SER A 9 0.57 -6.96 10.22
C SER A 9 1.40 -5.83 9.58
N PHE A 10 2.22 -6.16 8.58
CA PHE A 10 3.01 -5.19 7.84
C PHE A 10 2.16 -4.40 6.83
N LEU A 11 1.37 -5.10 6.00
CA LEU A 11 0.61 -4.48 4.92
C LEU A 11 -0.71 -3.83 5.38
N THR A 12 -1.20 -4.16 6.58
CA THR A 12 -2.50 -3.68 7.08
C THR A 12 -2.44 -3.13 8.49
N ILE A 13 -3.49 -2.40 8.90
CA ILE A 13 -3.71 -1.90 10.26
C ILE A 13 -4.18 -3.00 11.23
N LEU A 14 -4.49 -4.21 10.74
CA LEU A 14 -5.06 -5.27 11.57
C LEU A 14 -4.08 -5.64 12.69
N PRO A 15 -4.53 -5.65 13.97
CA PRO A 15 -3.67 -5.83 15.13
C PRO A 15 -3.29 -7.30 15.38
N VAL A 16 -2.86 -7.99 14.32
CA VAL A 16 -2.41 -9.39 14.37
C VAL A 16 -0.89 -9.45 14.53
N GLY A 17 -0.39 -10.55 15.11
CA GLY A 17 1.06 -10.78 15.19
C GLY A 17 1.82 -9.88 16.16
N LYS A 18 1.17 -9.31 17.19
CA LYS A 18 1.78 -8.41 18.19
C LYS A 18 3.02 -8.97 18.90
N SER A 19 3.19 -10.30 18.95
CA SER A 19 4.33 -10.98 19.57
C SER A 19 5.40 -11.43 18.56
N LEU A 20 5.28 -11.05 17.29
CA LEU A 20 6.21 -11.43 16.23
C LEU A 20 7.37 -10.45 16.13
N SER A 21 8.59 -10.98 16.01
CA SER A 21 9.77 -10.19 15.66
C SER A 21 9.70 -9.71 14.21
N PHE A 22 10.15 -8.48 13.96
CA PHE A 22 10.25 -7.85 12.63
C PHE A 22 11.72 -7.60 12.23
N GLY A 23 12.58 -8.59 12.43
CA GLY A 23 13.94 -8.53 11.88
C GLY A 23 13.92 -8.58 10.35
N GLU A 24 15.01 -8.13 9.73
CA GLU A 24 15.12 -8.07 8.27
C GLU A 24 14.88 -9.44 7.61
N LYS A 25 15.39 -10.51 8.20
CA LYS A 25 15.22 -11.89 7.69
C LYS A 25 13.76 -12.35 7.78
N GLU A 26 13.09 -12.04 8.89
CA GLU A 26 11.69 -12.39 9.10
C GLU A 26 10.76 -11.62 8.16
N LEU A 27 11.06 -10.34 7.92
CA LEU A 27 10.31 -9.53 6.96
C LEU A 27 10.55 -10.00 5.52
N ALA A 28 11.79 -10.30 5.14
CA ALA A 28 12.10 -10.85 3.82
C ALA A 28 11.36 -12.18 3.56
N ARG A 29 11.26 -13.05 4.58
CA ARG A 29 10.47 -14.29 4.49
C ARG A 29 8.97 -14.05 4.36
N SER A 30 8.42 -13.02 5.02
CA SER A 30 6.99 -12.71 4.94
C SER A 30 6.58 -12.14 3.58
N MET A 31 7.52 -11.56 2.81
CA MET A 31 7.26 -11.03 1.46
C MET A 31 6.68 -12.07 0.50
N ALA A 32 7.00 -13.36 0.67
CA ALA A 32 6.38 -14.44 -0.12
C ALA A 32 4.85 -14.51 0.02
N PHE A 33 4.29 -13.95 1.10
CA PHE A 33 2.85 -13.89 1.35
C PHE A 33 2.21 -12.56 0.95
N PHE A 34 2.97 -11.56 0.52
CA PHE A 34 2.43 -10.26 0.14
C PHE A 34 1.39 -10.35 -0.99
N PRO A 35 1.58 -11.18 -2.05
CA PRO A 35 0.54 -11.33 -3.09
C PRO A 35 -0.77 -11.87 -2.55
N LEU A 36 -0.74 -12.80 -1.59
CA LEU A 36 -1.94 -13.35 -0.97
C LEU A 36 -2.66 -12.31 -0.11
N VAL A 37 -1.93 -11.54 0.69
CA VAL A 37 -2.51 -10.45 1.48
C VAL A 37 -3.07 -9.35 0.56
N GLY A 38 -2.36 -9.03 -0.52
CA GLY A 38 -2.82 -8.11 -1.57
C GLY A 38 -4.11 -8.57 -2.22
N LEU A 39 -4.25 -9.87 -2.51
CA LEU A 39 -5.50 -10.44 -3.02
C LEU A 39 -6.65 -10.26 -2.03
N VAL A 40 -6.41 -10.48 -0.74
CA VAL A 40 -7.43 -10.25 0.31
C VAL A 40 -7.84 -8.77 0.37
N ILE A 41 -6.88 -7.85 0.35
CA ILE A 41 -7.13 -6.40 0.32
C ILE A 41 -7.98 -6.05 -0.92
N GLY A 42 -7.59 -6.54 -2.10
CA GLY A 42 -8.29 -6.31 -3.36
C GLY A 42 -9.73 -6.85 -3.35
N LEU A 43 -9.95 -8.04 -2.80
CA LEU A 43 -11.29 -8.62 -2.66
C LEU A 43 -12.17 -7.80 -1.71
N LEU A 44 -11.62 -7.33 -0.58
CA LEU A 44 -12.35 -6.47 0.34
C LEU A 44 -12.74 -5.14 -0.31
N LEU A 45 -11.83 -4.54 -1.08
CA LEU A 45 -12.10 -3.31 -1.83
C LEU A 45 -13.15 -3.52 -2.92
N ALA A 46 -13.03 -4.59 -3.70
CA ALA A 46 -13.98 -4.92 -4.77
C ALA A 46 -15.39 -5.22 -4.22
N LEU A 47 -15.47 -5.97 -3.11
CA LEU A 47 -16.73 -6.24 -2.44
C LEU A 47 -17.36 -4.96 -1.89
N GLY A 48 -16.57 -4.13 -1.19
CA GLY A 48 -17.04 -2.84 -0.68
C GLY A 48 -17.55 -1.92 -1.79
N TYR A 49 -16.79 -1.80 -2.87
CA TYR A 49 -17.19 -1.04 -4.06
C TYR A 49 -18.51 -1.55 -4.64
N TYR A 50 -18.61 -2.86 -4.87
CA TYR A 50 -19.80 -3.50 -5.45
C TYR A 50 -21.04 -3.23 -4.59
N LEU A 51 -20.96 -3.46 -3.28
CA LEU A 51 -22.09 -3.26 -2.36
C LEU A 51 -22.50 -1.79 -2.26
N LEU A 52 -21.53 -0.87 -2.14
CA LEU A 52 -21.82 0.57 -2.01
C LEU A 52 -22.36 1.18 -3.32
N SER A 53 -22.02 0.60 -4.48
CA SER A 53 -22.51 1.05 -5.78
C SER A 53 -24.02 0.91 -5.98
N PHE A 54 -24.69 0.07 -5.17
CA PHE A 54 -26.15 -0.01 -5.17
C PHE A 54 -26.83 1.12 -4.36
N LEU A 55 -26.08 1.80 -3.50
CA LEU A 55 -26.62 2.73 -2.51
C LEU A 55 -26.20 4.18 -2.75
N LEU A 56 -25.03 4.39 -3.35
CA LEU A 56 -24.39 5.71 -3.46
C LEU A 56 -24.00 6.04 -4.90
N PRO A 57 -23.95 7.34 -5.26
CA PRO A 57 -23.36 7.78 -6.52
C PRO A 57 -21.91 7.28 -6.68
N LYS A 58 -21.55 6.87 -7.91
CA LYS A 58 -20.23 6.28 -8.23
C LYS A 58 -19.05 7.11 -7.72
N ALA A 59 -19.12 8.44 -7.84
CA ALA A 59 -18.05 9.34 -7.38
C ALA A 59 -17.78 9.19 -5.87
N ILE A 60 -18.83 9.06 -5.04
CA ILE A 60 -18.69 8.87 -3.59
C ILE A 60 -18.08 7.49 -3.30
N VAL A 61 -18.53 6.45 -4.00
CA VAL A 61 -18.01 5.09 -3.83
C VAL A 61 -16.51 5.02 -4.15
N LEU A 62 -16.04 5.73 -5.19
CA LEU A 62 -14.62 5.81 -5.53
C LEU A 62 -13.79 6.41 -4.38
N TRP A 63 -14.21 7.56 -3.85
CA TRP A 63 -13.53 8.19 -2.71
C TRP A 63 -13.53 7.31 -1.46
N LEU A 64 -14.65 6.64 -1.16
CA LEU A 64 -14.72 5.70 -0.05
C LEU A 64 -13.82 4.48 -0.26
N THR A 65 -13.70 3.99 -1.49
CA THR A 65 -12.83 2.84 -1.81
C THR A 65 -11.37 3.21 -1.62
N ILE A 66 -10.93 4.36 -2.14
CA ILE A 66 -9.56 4.87 -1.94
C ILE A 66 -9.31 5.14 -0.45
N GLY A 67 -10.24 5.80 0.23
CA GLY A 67 -10.14 6.06 1.68
C GLY A 67 -10.04 4.78 2.50
N PHE A 68 -10.80 3.74 2.13
CA PHE A 68 -10.71 2.43 2.79
C PHE A 68 -9.37 1.75 2.52
N LEU A 69 -8.81 1.83 1.32
CA LEU A 69 -7.45 1.34 1.02
C LEU A 69 -6.41 2.05 1.90
N VAL A 70 -6.47 3.38 2.00
CA VAL A 70 -5.56 4.18 2.84
C VAL A 70 -5.68 3.78 4.30
N PHE A 71 -6.91 3.74 4.83
CA PHE A 71 -7.18 3.35 6.21
C PHE A 71 -6.67 1.93 6.51
N LEU A 72 -7.03 0.97 5.67
CA LEU A 72 -6.69 -0.44 5.86
C LEU A 72 -5.18 -0.66 5.81
N THR A 73 -4.45 0.07 4.97
CA THR A 73 -3.01 -0.12 4.74
C THR A 73 -2.13 0.87 5.49
N ARG A 74 -2.72 1.81 6.25
CA ARG A 74 -2.04 2.95 6.88
C ARG A 74 -1.33 3.86 5.86
N GLY A 75 -1.85 3.94 4.65
CA GLY A 75 -1.28 4.71 3.54
C GLY A 75 -0.15 4.02 2.77
N LEU A 76 0.35 2.87 3.23
CA LEU A 76 1.55 2.20 2.70
C LEU A 76 1.53 2.00 1.16
N HIS A 77 0.36 1.68 0.59
CA HIS A 77 0.27 1.41 -0.85
C HIS A 77 0.36 2.69 -1.69
N LEU A 78 -0.28 3.78 -1.25
CA LEU A 78 -0.23 5.06 -1.97
C LEU A 78 1.11 5.77 -1.75
N ASP A 79 1.68 5.64 -0.56
CA ASP A 79 3.02 6.13 -0.21
C ASP A 79 4.07 5.48 -1.11
N GLY A 80 4.14 4.14 -1.14
CA GLY A 80 5.07 3.42 -2.00
C GLY A 80 4.84 3.66 -3.49
N PHE A 81 3.61 3.95 -3.92
CA PHE A 81 3.34 4.39 -5.30
C PHE A 81 3.94 5.78 -5.56
N ALA A 82 3.70 6.76 -4.69
CA ALA A 82 4.24 8.11 -4.83
C ALA A 82 5.79 8.09 -4.84
N ASP A 83 6.40 7.38 -3.90
CA ASP A 83 7.85 7.19 -3.80
C ASP A 83 8.43 6.57 -5.07
N THR A 84 7.75 5.56 -5.61
CA THR A 84 8.17 4.90 -6.85
C THR A 84 8.11 5.88 -8.03
N ILE A 85 7.05 6.69 -8.13
CA ILE A 85 6.91 7.68 -9.20
C ILE A 85 7.99 8.76 -9.08
N ASP A 86 8.21 9.33 -7.89
CA ASP A 86 9.25 10.33 -7.66
C ASP A 86 10.65 9.76 -7.91
N GLY A 87 10.91 8.54 -7.42
CA GLY A 87 12.16 7.82 -7.64
C GLY A 87 12.46 7.66 -9.12
N LEU A 88 11.50 7.13 -9.89
CA LEU A 88 11.66 6.91 -11.33
C LEU A 88 11.80 8.23 -12.10
N ALA A 89 11.03 9.25 -11.73
CA ALA A 89 11.09 10.57 -12.37
C ALA A 89 12.41 11.31 -12.11
N SER A 90 13.10 11.01 -11.00
CA SER A 90 14.39 11.62 -10.67
C SER A 90 15.52 11.27 -11.66
N GLY A 91 15.40 10.13 -12.34
CA GLY A 91 16.35 9.59 -13.32
C GLY A 91 17.77 9.37 -12.76
N GLY A 92 18.67 8.88 -13.63
CA GLY A 92 20.07 8.68 -13.28
C GLY A 92 20.38 7.26 -12.79
N SER A 93 21.30 7.15 -11.83
CA SER A 93 21.76 5.85 -11.32
C SER A 93 20.74 5.21 -10.37
N ARG A 94 20.86 3.89 -10.17
CA ARG A 94 20.00 3.13 -9.25
C ARG A 94 20.09 3.69 -7.83
N GLU A 95 21.27 4.14 -7.41
CA GLU A 95 21.53 4.67 -6.08
C GLU A 95 20.73 5.95 -5.85
N LYS A 96 20.68 6.85 -6.83
CA LYS A 96 19.89 8.09 -6.75
C LYS A 96 18.39 7.80 -6.71
N ILE A 97 17.90 6.88 -7.54
CA ILE A 97 16.48 6.48 -7.53
C ILE A 97 16.09 5.94 -6.14
N LEU A 98 16.92 5.06 -5.57
CA LEU A 98 16.68 4.50 -4.23
C LEU A 98 16.85 5.53 -3.11
N GLU A 99 17.71 6.53 -3.28
CA GLU A 99 17.83 7.66 -2.36
C GLU A 99 16.53 8.48 -2.34
N VAL A 100 15.97 8.80 -3.50
CA VAL A 100 14.70 9.54 -3.62
C VAL A 100 13.54 8.74 -3.03
N MET A 101 13.44 7.44 -3.31
CA MET A 101 12.40 6.56 -2.73
C MET A 101 12.50 6.42 -1.20
N ARG A 102 13.62 6.81 -0.58
CA ARG A 102 13.80 6.78 0.89
C ARG A 102 13.61 8.15 1.52
N ASP A 103 13.43 9.19 0.72
CA ASP A 103 13.14 10.54 1.20
C ASP A 103 11.69 10.57 1.70
N SER A 104 11.47 11.05 2.92
CA SER A 104 10.13 11.17 3.49
C SER A 104 9.30 12.31 2.88
N ARG A 105 9.90 13.16 2.05
CA ARG A 105 9.22 14.29 1.40
C ARG A 105 8.60 13.83 0.08
N ILE A 106 7.35 14.18 -0.12
CA ILE A 106 6.68 13.95 -1.40
C ILE A 106 7.21 14.91 -2.48
N GLY A 107 7.53 14.39 -3.66
CA GLY A 107 7.91 15.16 -4.83
C GLY A 107 6.73 15.53 -5.72
N ALA A 108 6.98 16.42 -6.69
CA ALA A 108 5.95 16.89 -7.60
C ALA A 108 5.38 15.76 -8.47
N PHE A 109 6.22 14.79 -8.87
CA PHE A 109 5.78 13.68 -9.70
C PHE A 109 4.95 12.68 -8.90
N GLY A 110 5.29 12.43 -7.62
CA GLY A 110 4.48 11.64 -6.70
C GLY A 110 3.09 12.24 -6.52
N VAL A 111 2.99 13.56 -6.30
CA VAL A 111 1.70 14.27 -6.25
C VAL A 111 0.91 14.12 -7.55
N ILE A 112 1.55 14.36 -8.70
CA ILE A 112 0.91 14.21 -10.02
C ILE A 112 0.40 12.78 -10.20
N GLY A 113 1.23 11.79 -9.86
CA GLY A 113 0.87 10.37 -9.94
C GLY A 113 -0.37 10.06 -9.10
N LEU A 114 -0.42 10.52 -7.85
CA LEU A 114 -1.57 10.30 -6.97
C LEU A 114 -2.86 10.96 -7.47
N ILE A 115 -2.77 12.11 -8.16
CA ILE A 115 -3.93 12.80 -8.75
C ILE A 115 -4.44 12.07 -10.00
N LEU A 116 -3.55 11.42 -10.75
CA LEU A 116 -3.89 10.72 -11.99
C LEU A 116 -4.35 9.27 -11.77
N LEU A 117 -4.22 8.73 -10.56
CA LEU A 117 -4.67 7.40 -10.16
C LEU A 117 -6.20 7.31 -10.08
#